data_AF-A0A7S1WPF5-F1
#
_entry.id   AF-A0A7S1WPF5-F1
#
_cell.length_a   1.000
_cell.length_b   1.000
_cell.length_c   1.000
_cell.angle_alpha   90.00
_cell.angle_beta   90.00
_cell.angle_gamma   90.00
#
_symmetry.space_group_name_H-M   'P 1'
#
loop_
_entity.id
_entity.type
_entity.pdbx_description
1 polymer ?
#
loop_
_entity_poly.entity_id
_entity_poly.type
_entity_poly.pdbx_seq_one_letter_code
_entity_poly.pdbx_strand_id
1 'polypeptide(L)'
;ADADLRRARATPLLESGASIDNGPTVYPSPSGAVHDSQPSLQTQMTNLSSVSRHQLQAADTLVEAGHVVDRMQRLNTDLANERTLLAWTRTSLAAMRTVFPFLNLTGEGYWLALGVVSSRCGMVFLCVMTAMFGIVRYSKVKRVTFAPVTGSISFGRYSIHWFTACLGLACAVMAICTATVSLTEESSV
;
A
#
# COMPACT_ATOMS: atom_id res chain seq x y z
N ALA A 1 -20.33 -8.61 -11.33
CA ALA A 1 -19.26 -8.99 -10.38
C ALA A 1 -19.04 -7.97 -9.26
N ASP A 2 -20.04 -7.11 -8.94
CA ASP A 2 -19.89 -5.99 -7.98
C ASP A 2 -20.85 -6.12 -6.78
N ALA A 3 -21.59 -7.23 -6.70
CA ALA A 3 -22.55 -7.49 -5.63
C ALA A 3 -21.90 -8.10 -4.37
N ASP A 4 -20.80 -8.82 -4.51
CA ASP A 4 -20.12 -9.47 -3.37
C ASP A 4 -19.24 -8.51 -2.54
N LEU A 5 -18.76 -7.41 -3.14
CA LEU A 5 -17.95 -6.42 -2.43
C LEU A 5 -18.75 -5.57 -1.42
N ARG A 6 -20.09 -5.49 -1.58
CA ARG A 6 -20.94 -4.83 -0.58
C ARG A 6 -21.25 -5.71 0.63
N ARG A 7 -21.09 -7.04 0.51
CA ARG A 7 -21.36 -7.99 1.60
C ARG A 7 -20.23 -8.06 2.63
N ALA A 8 -18.99 -7.75 2.22
CA ALA A 8 -17.84 -7.76 3.12
C ALA A 8 -17.68 -6.48 3.99
N ARG A 9 -18.50 -5.44 3.77
CA ARG A 9 -18.43 -4.17 4.53
C ARG A 9 -19.47 -4.07 5.66
N ALA A 10 -20.13 -5.18 5.98
CA ALA A 10 -21.13 -5.27 7.03
C ALA A 10 -20.75 -6.30 8.10
N THR A 11 -19.46 -6.51 8.37
CA THR A 11 -19.09 -7.00 9.71
C THR A 11 -19.37 -5.85 10.66
N PRO A 12 -20.39 -5.96 11.54
CA PRO A 12 -20.56 -5.00 12.60
C PRO A 12 -19.22 -4.95 13.35
N LEU A 13 -18.71 -3.73 13.55
CA LEU A 13 -17.71 -3.51 14.58
C LEU A 13 -18.26 -4.24 15.81
N LEU A 14 -17.53 -5.27 16.23
CA LEU A 14 -17.72 -5.88 17.53
C LEU A 14 -17.69 -4.71 18.51
N GLU A 15 -18.90 -4.32 18.87
CA GLU A 15 -19.23 -3.57 20.06
C GLU A 15 -18.60 -4.39 21.17
N SER A 16 -17.32 -4.09 21.46
CA SER A 16 -16.68 -4.41 22.71
C SER A 16 -17.32 -3.51 23.76
N GLY A 17 -18.64 -3.64 23.90
CA GLY A 17 -19.33 -3.51 25.15
C GLY A 17 -18.83 -4.66 26.00
N ALA A 18 -17.62 -4.50 26.53
CA ALA A 18 -17.36 -4.96 27.88
C ALA A 18 -18.41 -4.26 28.75
N SER A 19 -19.60 -4.88 28.81
CA SER A 19 -20.49 -4.76 29.94
C SER A 19 -19.63 -5.10 31.13
N ILE A 20 -19.05 -4.06 31.74
CA ILE A 20 -18.63 -4.10 33.12
C ILE A 20 -19.93 -4.35 33.87
N ASP A 21 -20.28 -5.63 33.95
CA ASP A 21 -21.24 -6.14 34.89
C ASP A 21 -20.66 -5.81 36.25
N ASN A 22 -21.00 -4.61 36.74
CA ASN A 22 -20.84 -4.20 38.11
C ASN A 22 -21.85 -5.04 38.91
N GLY A 23 -21.60 -6.35 38.97
CA GLY A 23 -22.24 -7.23 39.91
C GLY A 23 -22.11 -6.60 41.30
N PRO A 24 -23.14 -6.71 42.14
CA PRO A 24 -23.21 -6.01 43.40
C PRO A 24 -21.90 -6.23 44.18
N THR A 25 -21.15 -5.15 44.38
CA THR A 25 -20.04 -5.10 45.33
C THR A 25 -20.60 -5.47 46.69
N VAL A 26 -20.57 -6.76 46.99
CA VAL A 26 -20.75 -7.29 48.33
C VAL A 26 -19.52 -6.82 49.08
N TYR A 27 -19.63 -5.67 49.75
CA TYR A 27 -18.68 -5.27 50.75
C TYR A 27 -18.72 -6.34 51.84
N PRO A 28 -17.65 -7.11 52.06
CA PRO A 28 -17.61 -8.03 53.17
C PRO A 28 -17.74 -7.21 54.45
N SER A 29 -18.82 -7.47 55.19
CA SER A 29 -19.05 -6.87 56.50
C SER A 29 -17.90 -7.29 57.43
N PRO A 30 -17.11 -6.34 58.00
CA PRO A 30 -15.96 -6.66 58.83
C PRO A 30 -16.46 -6.99 60.24
N SER A 31 -16.92 -8.21 60.44
CA SER A 31 -17.26 -8.72 61.77
C SER A 31 -16.70 -10.13 61.91
N GLY A 32 -15.37 -10.20 61.97
CA GLY A 32 -14.60 -11.40 62.23
C GLY A 32 -13.29 -10.98 62.87
N ALA A 33 -13.09 -11.41 64.12
CA ALA A 33 -11.91 -11.13 64.91
C ALA A 33 -10.62 -11.41 64.10
N VAL A 34 -9.80 -10.37 63.93
CA VAL A 34 -8.50 -10.42 63.29
C VAL A 34 -7.59 -11.30 64.15
N HIS A 35 -7.50 -12.57 63.78
CA HIS A 35 -6.45 -13.44 64.28
C HIS A 35 -5.20 -13.15 63.44
N ASP A 36 -4.34 -12.27 63.96
CA ASP A 36 -3.02 -11.93 63.41
C ASP A 36 -2.12 -13.17 63.34
N SER A 37 -2.36 -14.01 62.33
CA SER A 37 -1.47 -15.09 61.95
C SER A 37 -0.48 -14.48 60.97
N GLN A 38 0.68 -14.02 61.47
CA GLN A 38 1.75 -13.58 60.59
C GLN A 38 2.02 -14.68 59.56
N PRO A 39 1.97 -14.37 58.25
CA PRO A 39 2.25 -15.36 57.22
C PRO A 39 3.66 -15.87 57.45
N SER A 40 3.81 -17.20 57.53
CA SER A 40 5.12 -17.81 57.69
C SER A 40 6.05 -17.33 56.56
N LEU A 41 7.31 -17.04 56.89
CA LEU A 41 8.35 -16.55 55.97
C LEU A 41 8.44 -17.41 54.69
N GLN A 42 8.18 -18.70 54.83
CA GLN A 42 8.14 -19.67 53.73
C GLN A 42 7.02 -19.37 52.72
N THR A 43 5.85 -18.93 53.19
CA THR A 43 4.71 -18.51 52.35
C THR A 43 5.04 -17.23 51.57
N GLN A 44 5.77 -16.29 52.18
CA GLN A 44 6.21 -15.09 51.45
C GLN A 44 7.20 -15.44 50.33
N MET A 45 8.13 -16.36 50.58
CA MET A 45 9.14 -16.74 49.60
C MET A 45 8.53 -17.48 48.40
N THR A 46 7.52 -18.33 48.61
CA THR A 46 6.79 -18.99 47.51
C THR A 46 6.04 -17.99 46.64
N ASN A 47 5.39 -16.99 47.26
CA ASN A 47 4.66 -15.96 46.54
C ASN A 47 5.58 -15.07 45.68
N LEU A 48 6.78 -14.76 46.18
CA LEU A 48 7.74 -13.94 45.44
C LEU A 48 8.26 -14.68 44.19
N SER A 49 8.48 -16.00 44.31
CA SER A 49 8.92 -16.83 43.18
C SER A 49 7.83 -16.99 42.10
N SER A 50 6.56 -17.09 42.47
CA SER A 50 5.46 -17.20 41.50
C SER A 50 5.26 -15.88 40.77
N VAL A 51 5.29 -14.75 41.48
CA VAL A 51 5.22 -13.40 40.86
C VAL A 51 6.34 -13.20 39.84
N SER A 52 7.58 -13.58 40.18
CA SER A 52 8.72 -13.46 39.25
C SER A 52 8.53 -14.31 37.97
N ARG A 53 8.00 -15.54 38.08
CA ARG A 53 7.69 -16.38 36.91
C ARG A 53 6.58 -15.77 36.05
N HIS A 54 5.54 -15.23 36.67
CA HIS A 54 4.45 -14.57 35.95
C HIS A 54 4.94 -13.32 35.21
N GLN A 55 5.86 -12.55 35.80
CA GLN A 55 6.49 -11.41 35.12
C GLN A 55 7.31 -11.85 33.91
N LEU A 56 8.04 -12.96 34.02
CA LEU A 56 8.85 -13.49 32.91
C LEU A 56 7.97 -14.02 31.76
N GLN A 57 6.89 -14.74 32.09
CA GLN A 57 5.89 -15.17 31.09
C GLN A 57 5.16 -13.98 30.44
N ALA A 58 4.86 -12.92 31.20
CA ALA A 58 4.27 -11.71 30.65
C ALA A 58 5.25 -11.00 29.70
N ALA A 59 6.55 -10.96 30.01
CA ALA A 59 7.56 -10.41 29.12
C ALA A 59 7.65 -11.20 27.80
N ASP A 60 7.65 -12.53 27.87
CA ASP A 60 7.72 -13.38 26.67
C ASP A 60 6.48 -13.22 25.77
N THR A 61 5.29 -13.14 26.35
CA THR A 61 4.05 -12.93 25.58
C THR A 61 4.00 -11.54 24.93
N LEU A 62 4.58 -10.52 25.57
CA LEU A 62 4.72 -9.18 24.97
C LEU A 62 5.67 -9.18 23.77
N VAL A 63 6.78 -9.93 23.84
CA VAL A 63 7.71 -10.07 22.72
C VAL A 63 7.04 -10.77 21.53
N GLU A 64 6.32 -11.86 21.77
CA GLU A 64 5.58 -12.57 20.73
C GLU A 64 4.48 -11.69 20.10
N ALA A 65 3.72 -10.97 20.94
CA ALA A 65 2.73 -10.00 20.46
C ALA A 65 3.38 -8.92 19.58
N GLY A 66 4.58 -8.45 19.95
CA GLY A 66 5.38 -7.53 19.14
C GLY A 66 5.70 -8.09 17.74
N HIS A 67 6.10 -9.36 17.65
CA HIS A 67 6.38 -10.01 16.36
C HIS A 67 5.13 -10.17 15.48
N VAL A 68 3.98 -10.48 16.07
CA VAL A 68 2.71 -10.56 15.35
C VAL A 68 2.30 -9.18 14.79
N VAL A 69 2.46 -8.12 15.59
CA VAL A 69 2.17 -6.75 15.17
C VAL A 69 3.08 -6.32 14.02
N ASP A 70 4.39 -6.56 14.12
CA ASP A 70 5.34 -6.23 13.03
C ASP A 70 4.97 -6.97 11.73
N ARG A 71 4.65 -8.27 11.82
CA ARG A 71 4.19 -9.06 10.67
C ARG A 71 2.93 -8.47 10.04
N MET A 72 1.95 -8.09 10.85
CA MET A 72 0.69 -7.50 10.37
C MET A 72 0.93 -6.14 9.69
N GLN A 73 1.84 -5.32 10.22
CA GLN A 73 2.23 -4.05 9.60
C GLN A 73 2.87 -4.25 8.22
N ARG A 74 3.75 -5.25 8.08
CA ARG A 74 4.35 -5.61 6.78
C ARG A 74 3.30 -6.06 5.77
N LEU A 75 2.38 -6.95 6.18
CA LEU A 75 1.27 -7.42 5.35
C LEU A 75 0.35 -6.26 4.90
N ASN A 76 0.01 -5.34 5.80
CA ASN A 76 -0.84 -4.21 5.47
C ASN A 76 -0.15 -3.26 4.47
N THR A 77 1.16 -3.06 4.61
CA THR A 77 1.97 -2.28 3.67
C THR A 77 2.00 -2.93 2.28
N ASP A 78 2.15 -4.26 2.22
CA ASP A 78 2.12 -5.00 0.95
C ASP A 78 0.74 -4.92 0.27
N LEU A 79 -0.32 -5.14 1.03
CA LEU A 79 -1.70 -5.05 0.53
C LEU A 79 -2.06 -3.62 0.06
N ALA A 80 -1.52 -2.58 0.70
CA ALA A 80 -1.64 -1.21 0.20
C ALA A 80 -0.90 -1.04 -1.14
N ASN A 81 0.30 -1.59 -1.28
CA ASN A 81 1.06 -1.54 -2.53
C ASN A 81 0.36 -2.29 -3.67
N GLU A 82 -0.20 -3.48 -3.42
CA GLU A 82 -0.96 -4.23 -4.41
C GLU A 82 -2.20 -3.46 -4.90
N ARG A 83 -2.91 -2.77 -4.00
CA ARG A 83 -4.04 -1.90 -4.40
C ARG A 83 -3.59 -0.78 -5.34
N THR A 84 -2.43 -0.18 -5.10
CA THR A 84 -1.89 0.85 -6.00
C THR A 84 -1.45 0.29 -7.34
N LEU A 85 -0.86 -0.91 -7.36
CA LEU A 85 -0.50 -1.60 -8.60
C LEU A 85 -1.76 -1.90 -9.42
N LEU A 86 -2.79 -2.46 -8.79
CA LEU A 86 -4.04 -2.82 -9.45
C LEU A 86 -4.73 -1.56 -10.00
N ALA A 87 -4.74 -0.46 -9.24
CA ALA A 87 -5.22 0.83 -9.73
C ALA A 87 -4.42 1.33 -10.95
N TRP A 88 -3.08 1.21 -10.93
CA TRP A 88 -2.22 1.59 -12.05
C TRP A 88 -2.50 0.76 -13.31
N THR A 89 -2.68 -0.55 -13.15
CA THR A 89 -3.04 -1.45 -14.25
C THR A 89 -4.40 -1.06 -14.84
N ARG A 90 -5.39 -0.73 -14.01
CA ARG A 90 -6.69 -0.22 -14.49
C ARG A 90 -6.54 1.07 -15.29
N THR A 91 -5.74 2.02 -14.82
CA THR A 91 -5.48 3.26 -15.57
C THR A 91 -4.76 3.00 -16.89
N SER A 92 -3.82 2.05 -16.91
CA SER A 92 -3.10 1.68 -18.13
C SER A 92 -4.03 1.01 -19.15
N LEU A 93 -4.91 0.11 -18.71
CA LEU A 93 -5.93 -0.52 -19.57
C LEU A 93 -6.98 0.48 -20.06
N ALA A 94 -7.37 1.45 -19.22
CA ALA A 94 -8.26 2.53 -19.61
C ALA A 94 -7.60 3.41 -20.68
N ALA A 95 -6.32 3.76 -20.52
CA ALA A 95 -5.56 4.48 -21.53
C ALA A 95 -5.44 3.68 -22.83
N MET A 96 -5.10 2.39 -22.78
CA MET A 96 -5.07 1.52 -23.96
C MET A 96 -6.41 1.48 -24.70
N ARG A 97 -7.54 1.46 -23.98
CA ARG A 97 -8.88 1.55 -24.60
C ARG A 97 -9.06 2.84 -25.41
N THR A 98 -8.49 3.95 -24.95
CA THR A 98 -8.58 5.22 -25.69
C THR A 98 -7.75 5.22 -26.97
N VAL A 99 -6.76 4.34 -27.12
CA VAL A 99 -5.91 4.28 -28.33
C VAL A 99 -6.63 3.66 -29.53
N PHE A 100 -7.51 2.67 -29.31
CA PHE A 100 -8.17 1.95 -30.41
C PHE A 100 -8.96 2.86 -31.38
N PRO A 101 -9.74 3.84 -30.91
CA PRO A 101 -10.37 4.83 -31.81
C PRO A 101 -9.38 5.59 -32.68
N PHE A 102 -8.21 5.97 -32.17
CA PHE A 102 -7.21 6.72 -32.93
C PHE A 102 -6.50 5.88 -34.00
N LEU A 103 -6.44 4.56 -33.81
CA LEU A 103 -5.88 3.64 -34.81
C LEU A 103 -6.73 3.56 -36.09
N ASN A 104 -8.00 3.95 -36.04
CA ASN A 104 -8.91 3.93 -37.19
C ASN A 104 -8.93 5.26 -37.96
N LEU A 105 -8.35 6.35 -37.44
CA LEU A 105 -8.39 7.66 -38.10
C LEU A 105 -7.51 7.69 -39.34
N THR A 106 -8.04 7.76 -40.55
CA THR A 106 -7.23 7.92 -41.77
C THR A 106 -7.16 9.39 -42.19
N GLY A 107 -5.97 9.86 -42.59
CA GLY A 107 -5.79 11.20 -43.15
C GLY A 107 -5.69 11.14 -44.68
N GLU A 108 -6.44 12.00 -45.37
CA GLU A 108 -6.29 12.20 -46.82
C GLU A 108 -5.17 13.21 -47.07
N GLY A 109 -4.16 12.83 -47.87
CA GLY A 109 -2.98 13.65 -48.14
C GLY A 109 -1.73 13.18 -47.37
N TYR A 110 -0.56 13.42 -47.96
CA TYR A 110 0.72 12.90 -47.45
C TYR A 110 1.04 13.42 -46.04
N TRP A 111 0.89 14.73 -45.79
CA TRP A 111 1.20 15.36 -44.49
C TRP A 111 0.22 14.96 -43.39
N LEU A 112 -1.08 14.95 -43.69
CA LEU A 112 -2.12 14.47 -42.77
C LEU A 112 -1.93 12.99 -42.43
N ALA A 113 -1.61 12.15 -43.41
CA ALA A 113 -1.29 10.75 -43.17
C ALA A 113 -0.07 10.58 -42.26
N LEU A 114 0.99 11.38 -42.46
CA LEU A 114 2.19 11.35 -41.62
C LEU A 114 1.90 11.80 -40.17
N GLY A 115 1.12 12.86 -39.98
CA GLY A 115 0.70 13.34 -38.66
C GLY A 115 -0.21 12.35 -37.92
N VAL A 116 -1.11 11.68 -38.64
CA VAL A 116 -1.94 10.59 -38.11
C VAL A 116 -1.07 9.40 -37.68
N VAL A 117 -0.09 8.99 -38.50
CA VAL A 117 0.82 7.90 -38.14
C VAL A 117 1.66 8.26 -36.94
N SER A 118 2.22 9.48 -36.89
CA SER A 118 3.05 9.92 -35.76
C SER A 118 2.25 9.95 -34.47
N SER A 119 1.04 10.52 -34.47
CA SER A 119 0.16 10.58 -33.29
C SER A 119 -0.26 9.20 -32.79
N ARG A 120 -0.57 8.25 -33.68
CA ARG A 120 -0.84 6.84 -33.32
C ARG A 120 0.36 6.20 -32.62
N CYS A 121 1.55 6.35 -33.21
CA CYS A 121 2.79 5.85 -32.62
C CYS A 121 3.04 6.47 -31.24
N GLY A 122 2.81 7.78 -31.09
CA GLY A 122 2.93 8.50 -29.83
C GLY A 122 1.99 7.99 -28.74
N MET A 123 0.72 7.81 -29.06
CA MET A 123 -0.27 7.28 -28.10
C MET A 123 0.07 5.86 -27.64
N VAL A 124 0.43 4.98 -28.58
CA VAL A 124 0.87 3.61 -28.26
C VAL A 124 2.12 3.64 -27.38
N PHE A 125 3.10 4.47 -27.74
CA PHE A 125 4.34 4.61 -26.99
C PHE A 125 4.09 5.09 -25.55
N LEU A 126 3.25 6.12 -25.37
CA LEU A 126 2.87 6.62 -24.04
C LEU A 126 2.16 5.56 -23.20
N CYS A 127 1.28 4.75 -23.81
CA CYS A 127 0.62 3.65 -23.11
C CYS A 127 1.62 2.57 -22.66
N VAL A 128 2.55 2.18 -23.53
CA VAL A 128 3.60 1.19 -23.21
C VAL A 128 4.53 1.71 -22.12
N MET A 129 5.01 2.95 -22.24
CA MET A 129 5.85 3.58 -21.22
C MET A 129 5.15 3.62 -19.87
N THR A 130 3.88 4.05 -19.83
CA THR A 130 3.08 4.10 -18.59
C THR A 130 2.95 2.71 -17.96
N ALA A 131 2.71 1.66 -18.76
CA ALA A 131 2.65 0.28 -18.27
C ALA A 131 4.00 -0.20 -17.72
N MET A 132 5.11 0.05 -18.44
CA MET A 132 6.44 -0.33 -17.98
C MET A 132 6.83 0.37 -16.68
N PHE A 133 6.54 1.67 -16.54
CA PHE A 133 6.83 2.41 -15.31
C PHE A 133 6.10 1.84 -14.10
N GLY A 134 4.85 1.40 -14.28
CA GLY A 134 4.09 0.70 -13.23
C GLY A 134 4.79 -0.57 -12.76
N ILE A 135 5.28 -1.38 -13.71
CA ILE A 135 6.00 -2.63 -13.42
C ILE A 135 7.34 -2.36 -12.71
N VAL A 136 8.16 -1.44 -13.24
CA VAL A 136 9.48 -1.11 -12.66
C VAL A 136 9.33 -0.59 -11.23
N ARG A 137 8.35 0.30 -10.99
CA ARG A 137 8.04 0.79 -9.64
C ARG A 137 7.71 -0.38 -8.71
N TYR A 138 6.83 -1.28 -9.13
CA TYR A 138 6.41 -2.42 -8.31
C TYR A 138 7.57 -3.36 -7.98
N SER A 139 8.38 -3.75 -8.97
CA SER A 139 9.52 -4.64 -8.75
C SER A 139 10.51 -4.06 -7.73
N LYS A 140 10.73 -2.75 -7.74
CA LYS A 140 11.63 -2.10 -6.79
C LYS A 140 11.04 -1.97 -5.40
N VAL A 141 9.77 -1.59 -5.27
CA VAL A 141 9.07 -1.55 -3.97
C VAL A 141 9.11 -2.93 -3.32
N LYS A 142 8.82 -3.98 -4.10
CA LYS A 142 8.89 -5.37 -3.62
C LYS A 142 10.29 -5.72 -3.11
N ARG A 143 11.35 -5.36 -3.84
CA ARG A 143 12.74 -5.59 -3.39
C ARG A 143 13.06 -4.92 -2.05
N VAL A 144 12.55 -3.72 -1.81
CA VAL A 144 12.79 -2.99 -0.55
C VAL A 144 11.99 -3.58 0.61
N THR A 145 10.71 -3.92 0.38
CA THR A 145 9.83 -4.46 1.44
C THR A 145 10.30 -5.83 1.95
N PHE A 146 10.87 -6.66 1.08
CA PHE A 146 11.34 -8.01 1.43
C PHE A 146 12.85 -8.11 1.69
N ALA A 147 13.57 -6.98 1.71
CA ALA A 147 14.97 -6.99 2.11
C ALA A 147 15.08 -7.38 3.60
N PRO A 148 15.98 -8.32 3.96
CA PRO A 148 16.22 -8.66 5.36
C PRO A 148 16.64 -7.40 6.13
N VAL A 149 16.10 -7.23 7.34
CA VAL A 149 16.32 -6.07 8.21
C VAL A 149 17.75 -6.12 8.75
N THR A 150 18.72 -5.79 7.91
CA THR A 150 20.15 -5.72 8.26
C THR A 150 20.69 -4.41 7.72
N GLY A 151 20.71 -3.38 8.56
CA GLY A 151 21.34 -2.08 8.27
C GLY A 151 20.34 -0.97 7.97
N SER A 152 20.68 0.25 8.40
CA SER A 152 19.89 1.47 8.19
C SER A 152 19.77 1.78 6.68
N ILE A 153 18.80 1.16 6.01
CA ILE A 153 18.48 1.53 4.64
C ILE A 153 17.77 2.87 4.74
N SER A 154 18.50 3.96 4.51
CA SER A 154 17.88 5.27 4.36
C SER A 154 16.84 5.13 3.25
N PHE A 155 15.56 5.30 3.59
CA PHE A 155 14.47 5.39 2.64
C PHE A 155 14.68 6.65 1.80
N GLY A 156 15.57 6.57 0.82
CA GLY A 156 15.74 7.60 -0.18
C GLY A 156 14.39 7.77 -0.86
N ARG A 157 13.79 8.96 -0.71
CA ARG A 157 12.54 9.28 -1.38
C ARG A 157 12.75 9.01 -2.86
N TYR A 158 11.94 8.11 -3.41
CA TYR A 158 11.99 7.83 -4.83
C TYR A 158 11.72 9.14 -5.55
N SER A 159 12.77 9.67 -6.15
CA SER A 159 12.71 10.91 -6.87
C SER A 159 11.83 10.68 -8.10
N ILE A 160 10.62 11.22 -8.04
CA ILE A 160 9.67 11.25 -9.15
C ILE A 160 10.26 11.97 -10.38
N HIS A 161 11.39 12.68 -10.20
CA HIS A 161 12.09 13.44 -11.23
C HIS A 161 12.43 12.60 -12.46
N TRP A 162 12.88 11.34 -12.29
CA TRP A 162 13.17 10.47 -13.44
C TRP A 162 11.92 10.17 -14.27
N PHE A 163 10.79 9.91 -13.61
CA PHE A 163 9.53 9.64 -14.29
C PHE A 163 9.03 10.89 -15.02
N THR A 164 9.01 12.04 -14.34
CA THR A 164 8.61 13.31 -14.96
C THR A 164 9.56 13.73 -16.09
N ALA A 165 10.86 13.43 -15.99
CA ALA A 165 11.82 13.70 -17.04
C ALA A 165 11.58 12.81 -18.28
N CYS A 166 11.39 11.50 -18.11
CA CYS A 166 11.07 10.61 -19.22
C CYS A 166 9.74 10.95 -19.89
N LEU A 167 8.71 11.25 -19.09
CA LEU A 167 7.40 11.66 -19.61
C LEU A 167 7.50 13.01 -20.34
N GLY A 168 8.20 13.98 -19.75
CA GLY A 168 8.46 15.28 -20.38
C GLY A 168 9.22 15.15 -21.70
N LEU A 169 10.26 14.30 -21.74
CA LEU A 169 11.02 14.01 -22.95
C LEU A 169 10.14 13.37 -24.03
N ALA A 170 9.31 12.39 -23.67
CA ALA A 170 8.39 11.75 -24.61
C ALA A 170 7.39 12.77 -25.19
N CYS A 171 6.81 13.63 -24.34
CA CYS A 171 5.92 14.71 -24.79
C CYS A 171 6.64 15.72 -25.69
N ALA A 172 7.88 16.09 -25.35
CA ALA A 172 8.68 17.02 -26.15
C ALA A 172 9.01 16.46 -27.54
N VAL A 173 9.43 15.19 -27.62
CA VAL A 173 9.69 14.50 -28.90
C VAL A 173 8.42 14.48 -29.77
N MET A 174 7.28 14.14 -29.17
CA MET A 174 6.00 14.15 -29.88
C MET A 174 5.61 15.55 -30.38
N ALA A 175 5.78 16.58 -29.54
CA ALA A 175 5.48 17.96 -29.92
C ALA A 175 6.39 18.46 -31.06
N ILE A 176 7.69 18.15 -31.00
CA ILE A 176 8.65 18.50 -32.05
C ILE A 176 8.27 17.80 -33.36
N CYS A 177 8.00 16.48 -33.32
CA CYS A 177 7.58 15.75 -34.51
C CYS A 177 6.33 16.37 -35.15
N THR A 178 5.31 16.69 -34.36
CA THR A 178 4.09 17.35 -34.88
C THR A 178 4.41 18.73 -35.46
N ALA A 179 5.22 19.54 -34.78
CA ALA A 179 5.58 20.87 -35.25
C ALA A 179 6.37 20.83 -36.57
N THR A 180 7.29 19.87 -36.73
CA THR A 180 8.05 19.71 -37.99
C THR A 180 7.17 19.34 -39.17
N VAL A 181 6.12 18.54 -38.94
CA VAL A 181 5.13 18.22 -39.99
C VAL A 181 4.36 19.48 -40.39
N SER A 182 3.91 20.29 -39.44
CA SER A 182 3.18 21.54 -39.71
C SER A 182 4.00 22.56 -40.49
N LEU A 183 5.28 22.76 -40.13
CA LEU A 183 6.14 23.71 -40.85
C LEU A 183 6.42 23.29 -42.30
N THR A 184 6.43 21.99 -42.57
CA THR A 184 6.66 21.50 -43.93
C THR A 184 5.45 21.73 -44.83
N GLU A 185 4.23 21.71 -44.26
CA GLU A 185 3.00 22.01 -44.99
C GLU A 185 2.96 23.46 -45.49
N GLU A 186 3.32 24.43 -44.65
CA GLU A 186 3.38 25.86 -45.01
C GLU A 186 4.37 26.15 -46.15
N SER A 187 5.46 25.37 -46.25
CA SER A 187 6.47 25.56 -47.30
C SER A 187 6.06 25.01 -48.68
N SER A 188 5.00 24.21 -48.74
CA SER A 188 4.52 23.56 -49.96
C SER A 188 3.38 24.29 -50.68
N VAL A 189 2.90 25.39 -50.10
CA VAL A 189 1.86 26.28 -50.64
C VAL A 189 2.50 27.50 -51.27
#